data_AF-A0A1Q5N4N3-F1
#
_entry.id   AF-A0A1Q5N4N3-F1
#
_cell.length_a   1.000
_cell.length_b   1.000
_cell.length_c   1.000
_cell.angle_alpha   90.00
_cell.angle_beta   90.00
_cell.angle_gamma   90.00
#
_symmetry.space_group_name_H-M   'P 1'
#
loop_
_entity.id
_entity.type
_entity.pdbx_description
1 polymer ?
#
loop_
_entity_poly.entity_id
_entity_poly.type
_entity_poly.pdbx_seq_one_letter_code
_entity_poly.pdbx_strand_id
1 'polypeptide(L)'
;MSAELPVTPDARSHGGGSGRFLRGAARVLAAAGLAVDAYVHAHLAGRYDAVMADISQGTLFRIEAGMAALAALLVLAWRRWPADLFAWSVATGGLALLLIYRYADIGAWGPFPSMYEPVWFTEKRVTVVAQAVAMVATVYLLLFRPGPRTRDVRPH
;
A
#
# COMPACT_ATOMS: atom_id res chain seq x y z
N MET A 1 56.62 -23.21 -24.62
CA MET A 1 56.27 -21.91 -24.02
C MET A 1 54.76 -21.79 -24.05
N SER A 2 54.09 -22.27 -23.00
CA SER A 2 52.63 -22.21 -22.86
C SER A 2 52.29 -20.93 -22.10
N ALA A 3 51.54 -20.03 -22.72
CA ALA A 3 51.06 -18.81 -22.09
C ALA A 3 49.86 -19.14 -21.21
N GLU A 4 50.00 -19.03 -19.89
CA GLU A 4 48.86 -18.97 -18.97
C GLU A 4 48.08 -17.68 -19.24
N LEU A 5 46.80 -17.82 -19.58
CA LEU A 5 45.89 -16.69 -19.66
C LEU A 5 45.50 -16.24 -18.24
N PRO A 6 45.53 -14.94 -17.93
CA PRO A 6 45.16 -14.45 -16.61
C PRO A 6 43.65 -14.67 -16.39
N VAL A 7 43.32 -15.42 -15.33
CA VAL A 7 41.96 -15.50 -14.79
C VAL A 7 41.60 -14.11 -14.28
N THR A 8 40.72 -13.42 -15.00
CA THR A 8 40.13 -12.18 -14.51
C THR A 8 39.23 -12.51 -13.31
N PRO A 9 39.37 -11.84 -12.17
CA PRO A 9 38.49 -12.09 -11.04
C PRO A 9 37.07 -11.66 -11.42
N ASP A 10 36.13 -12.60 -11.32
CA ASP A 10 34.69 -12.36 -11.42
C ASP A 10 34.31 -11.11 -10.63
N ALA A 11 33.87 -10.08 -11.35
CA ALA A 11 33.28 -8.88 -10.78
C ALA A 11 32.00 -9.29 -10.03
N ARG A 12 32.14 -9.54 -8.72
CA ARG A 12 31.03 -9.95 -7.85
C ARG A 12 29.88 -8.95 -7.97
N SER A 13 28.69 -9.49 -8.22
CA SER A 13 27.43 -8.82 -8.47
C SER A 13 26.90 -8.00 -7.28
N HIS A 14 27.40 -6.78 -7.10
CA HIS A 14 26.91 -5.84 -6.07
C HIS A 14 25.46 -5.36 -6.29
N GLY A 15 24.86 -5.61 -7.47
CA GLY A 15 23.50 -5.15 -7.80
C GLY A 15 22.35 -5.91 -7.11
N GLY A 16 22.58 -7.16 -6.67
CA GLY A 16 21.50 -8.01 -6.14
C GLY A 16 21.07 -7.68 -4.70
N GLY A 17 21.98 -7.14 -3.88
CA GLY A 17 21.73 -6.83 -2.46
C GLY A 17 20.87 -5.59 -2.27
N SER A 18 21.22 -4.50 -2.94
CA SER A 18 20.50 -3.21 -2.85
C SER A 18 19.05 -3.33 -3.31
N GLY A 19 18.77 -4.08 -4.38
CA GLY A 19 17.40 -4.30 -4.86
C GLY A 19 16.53 -5.09 -3.86
N ARG A 20 17.10 -6.02 -3.10
CA ARG A 20 16.37 -6.73 -2.03
C ARG A 20 16.10 -5.82 -0.83
N PHE A 21 17.07 -4.99 -0.46
CA PHE A 21 16.92 -4.02 0.62
C PHE A 21 15.84 -3.00 0.32
N LEU A 22 15.86 -2.36 -0.86
CA LEU A 22 14.86 -1.36 -1.27
C LEU A 22 13.45 -1.94 -1.29
N ARG A 23 13.29 -3.18 -1.77
CA ARG A 23 12.00 -3.90 -1.73
C ARG A 23 11.54 -4.24 -0.32
N GLY A 24 12.48 -4.53 0.57
CA GLY A 24 12.19 -4.76 1.99
C GLY A 24 11.69 -3.47 2.63
N ALA A 25 12.43 -2.37 2.45
CA ALA A 25 12.06 -1.05 2.92
C ALA A 25 10.69 -0.61 2.38
N ALA A 26 10.42 -0.78 1.08
CA ALA A 26 9.12 -0.47 0.48
C ALA A 26 7.97 -1.27 1.12
N ARG A 27 8.18 -2.56 1.45
CA ARG A 27 7.15 -3.35 2.14
C ARG A 27 6.87 -2.85 3.54
N VAL A 28 7.93 -2.50 4.29
CA VAL A 28 7.79 -1.97 5.65
C VAL A 28 7.08 -0.61 5.61
N LEU A 29 7.45 0.28 4.68
CA LEU A 29 6.80 1.58 4.51
C LEU A 29 5.32 1.43 4.11
N ALA A 30 5.01 0.54 3.17
CA ALA A 30 3.64 0.26 2.78
C ALA A 30 2.80 -0.26 3.97
N ALA A 31 3.32 -1.26 4.68
CA ALA A 31 2.63 -1.84 5.82
C ALA A 31 2.48 -0.85 6.98
N ALA A 32 3.49 -0.01 7.26
CA ALA A 32 3.41 1.01 8.28
C ALA A 32 2.35 2.07 7.95
N GLY A 33 2.32 2.56 6.70
CA GLY A 33 1.30 3.50 6.25
C GLY A 33 -0.12 2.92 6.35
N LEU A 34 -0.33 1.69 5.87
CA LEU A 34 -1.61 0.99 5.97
C LEU A 34 -2.02 0.68 7.41
N ALA A 35 -1.07 0.36 8.30
CA ALA A 35 -1.36 0.13 9.71
C ALA A 35 -1.78 1.41 10.44
N VAL A 36 -1.12 2.54 10.15
CA VAL A 36 -1.53 3.86 10.67
C VAL A 36 -2.91 4.23 10.15
N ASP A 37 -3.17 4.03 8.86
CA ASP A 37 -4.47 4.26 8.25
C ASP A 37 -5.58 3.42 8.91
N ALA A 38 -5.33 2.13 9.10
CA ALA A 38 -6.25 1.22 9.78
C ALA A 38 -6.55 1.67 11.21
N TYR A 39 -5.52 2.06 11.97
CA TYR A 39 -5.68 2.56 13.32
C TYR A 39 -6.55 3.83 13.35
N VAL A 40 -6.26 4.81 12.49
CA VAL A 40 -7.01 6.08 12.47
C VAL A 40 -8.47 5.85 12.09
N HIS A 41 -8.76 5.03 11.08
CA HIS A 41 -10.13 4.70 10.70
C HIS A 41 -10.87 3.96 11.82
N ALA A 42 -10.24 2.98 12.47
CA ALA A 42 -10.83 2.29 13.62
C ALA A 42 -11.08 3.24 14.80
N HIS A 43 -10.15 4.16 15.08
CA HIS A 43 -10.25 5.14 16.16
C HIS A 43 -11.39 6.15 15.91
N LEU A 44 -11.57 6.58 14.65
CA LEU A 44 -12.59 7.57 14.29
C LEU A 44 -13.98 6.96 14.07
N ALA A 45 -14.07 5.67 13.77
CA ALA A 45 -15.32 5.01 13.38
C ALA A 45 -16.50 5.34 14.31
N GLY A 46 -16.30 5.25 15.63
CA GLY A 46 -17.34 5.52 16.61
C GLY A 46 -17.88 6.96 16.58
N ARG A 47 -17.03 7.93 16.23
CA ARG A 47 -17.45 9.35 16.12
C ARG A 47 -18.39 9.58 14.93
N TYR A 48 -18.34 8.69 13.93
CA TYR A 48 -19.10 8.80 12.69
C TYR A 48 -20.28 7.82 12.61
N ASP A 49 -20.60 7.09 13.67
CA ASP A 49 -21.74 6.16 13.67
C ASP A 49 -23.09 6.87 13.49
N ALA A 50 -23.21 8.10 13.99
CA ALA A 50 -24.42 8.91 13.83
C ALA A 50 -24.61 9.50 12.42
N VAL A 51 -23.56 9.50 11.59
CA VAL A 51 -23.66 9.90 10.18
C VAL A 51 -24.08 8.68 9.36
N MET A 52 -25.33 8.64 8.93
CA MET A 52 -25.99 7.40 8.56
C MET A 52 -26.91 7.51 7.33
N ALA A 53 -26.88 6.44 6.55
CA ALA A 53 -27.87 6.03 5.55
C ALA A 53 -28.09 4.51 5.76
N ASP A 54 -28.34 3.70 4.73
CA ASP A 54 -28.42 2.24 4.90
C ASP A 54 -27.16 1.65 5.56
N ILE A 55 -25.99 2.22 5.25
CA ILE A 55 -24.71 1.93 5.90
C ILE A 55 -24.20 3.20 6.59
N SER A 56 -23.84 3.13 7.87
CA SER A 56 -23.27 4.30 8.56
C SER A 56 -21.85 4.62 8.09
N GLN A 57 -21.45 5.89 8.17
CA GLN A 57 -20.08 6.30 7.88
C GLN A 57 -19.09 5.63 8.84
N GLY A 58 -19.47 5.46 10.11
CA GLY A 58 -18.69 4.66 11.06
C GLY A 58 -18.50 3.21 10.61
N THR A 59 -19.50 2.59 9.97
CA THR A 59 -19.36 1.24 9.39
C THR A 59 -18.38 1.24 8.22
N LEU A 60 -18.44 2.23 7.33
CA LEU A 60 -17.47 2.39 6.23
C LEU A 60 -16.04 2.54 6.75
N PHE A 61 -15.85 3.32 7.83
CA PHE A 61 -14.54 3.46 8.49
C PHE A 61 -14.01 2.12 9.01
N ARG A 62 -14.86 1.27 9.60
CA ARG A 62 -14.45 -0.06 10.08
C ARG A 62 -14.09 -1.00 8.93
N ILE A 63 -14.84 -0.94 7.82
CA ILE A 63 -14.55 -1.71 6.61
C ILE A 63 -13.18 -1.30 6.06
N GLU A 64 -12.93 0.00 5.89
CA GLU A 64 -11.64 0.51 5.43
C GLU A 64 -10.51 0.10 6.37
N ALA A 65 -10.71 0.22 7.69
CA ALA A 65 -9.73 -0.22 8.69
C ALA A 65 -9.39 -1.71 8.56
N GLY A 66 -10.40 -2.56 8.36
CA GLY A 66 -10.22 -4.00 8.14
C GLY A 66 -9.45 -4.30 6.85
N MET A 67 -9.79 -3.61 5.76
CA MET A 67 -9.09 -3.75 4.48
C MET A 67 -7.63 -3.29 4.56
N ALA A 68 -7.36 -2.15 5.21
CA ALA A 68 -6.02 -1.63 5.41
C ALA A 68 -5.17 -2.54 6.31
N ALA A 69 -5.73 -3.06 7.40
CA ALA A 69 -5.05 -4.04 8.25
C ALA A 69 -4.72 -5.32 7.48
N LEU A 70 -5.68 -5.87 6.71
CA LEU A 70 -5.44 -7.04 5.87
C LEU A 70 -4.36 -6.76 4.82
N ALA A 71 -4.40 -5.61 4.16
CA ALA A 71 -3.41 -5.20 3.17
C ALA A 71 -1.99 -5.14 3.77
N ALA A 72 -1.84 -4.54 4.96
CA ALA A 72 -0.57 -4.48 5.67
C ALA A 72 0.00 -5.90 5.92
N LEU A 73 -0.84 -6.83 6.39
CA LEU A 73 -0.45 -8.21 6.62
C LEU A 73 -0.08 -8.94 5.32
N LEU A 74 -0.85 -8.78 4.26
CA LEU A 74 -0.62 -9.44 2.98
C LEU A 74 0.69 -8.97 2.31
N VAL A 75 1.00 -7.67 2.37
CA VAL A 75 2.25 -7.11 1.81
C VAL A 75 3.48 -7.66 2.54
N LEU A 76 3.39 -7.85 3.85
CA LEU A 76 4.48 -8.40 4.65
C LEU A 76 4.62 -9.92 4.52
N ALA A 77 3.51 -10.66 4.67
CA ALA A 77 3.53 -12.11 4.82
C ALA A 77 3.45 -12.85 3.47
N TRP A 78 2.55 -12.43 2.57
CA TRP A 78 2.31 -13.17 1.33
C TRP A 78 3.27 -12.77 0.21
N ARG A 79 3.62 -11.48 0.13
CA ARG A 79 4.64 -10.91 -0.79
C ARG A 79 4.42 -11.28 -2.26
N ARG A 80 3.16 -11.49 -2.66
CA ARG A 80 2.76 -11.81 -4.04
C ARG A 80 2.13 -10.61 -4.73
N TRP A 81 2.11 -10.69 -6.06
CA TRP A 81 1.55 -9.67 -6.93
C TRP A 81 0.13 -9.21 -6.54
N PRO A 82 -0.81 -10.10 -6.16
CA PRO A 82 -2.17 -9.68 -5.78
C PRO A 82 -2.20 -8.94 -4.44
N ALA A 83 -1.28 -9.27 -3.52
CA ALA A 83 -1.16 -8.57 -2.24
C ALA A 83 -0.71 -7.13 -2.45
N ASP A 84 0.30 -6.91 -3.29
CA ASP A 84 0.80 -5.58 -3.62
C ASP A 84 -0.28 -4.75 -4.35
N LEU A 85 -1.07 -5.39 -5.24
CA LEU A 85 -2.17 -4.72 -5.95
C LEU A 85 -3.31 -4.37 -4.98
N PHE A 86 -3.72 -5.30 -4.13
CA PHE A 86 -4.77 -5.04 -3.14
C PHE A 86 -4.39 -3.88 -2.21
N ALA A 87 -3.16 -3.88 -1.69
CA ALA A 87 -2.65 -2.80 -0.86
C ALA A 87 -2.60 -1.45 -1.58
N TRP A 88 -2.18 -1.43 -2.85
CA TRP A 88 -2.23 -0.24 -3.67
C TRP A 88 -3.67 0.27 -3.87
N SER A 89 -4.63 -0.62 -4.14
CA SER A 89 -6.03 -0.26 -4.33
C SER A 89 -6.64 0.35 -3.06
N VAL A 90 -6.35 -0.22 -1.89
CA VAL A 90 -6.81 0.33 -0.60
C VAL A 90 -6.21 1.71 -0.38
N ALA A 91 -4.88 1.86 -0.43
CA ALA A 91 -4.22 3.15 -0.19
C ALA A 91 -4.62 4.24 -1.19
N THR A 92 -4.79 3.88 -2.46
CA THR A 92 -5.18 4.84 -3.52
C THR A 92 -6.67 5.17 -3.43
N GLY A 93 -7.52 4.17 -3.19
CA GLY A 93 -8.96 4.33 -3.07
C GLY A 93 -9.34 5.18 -1.86
N GLY A 94 -8.78 4.86 -0.68
CA GLY A 94 -9.02 5.64 0.53
C GLY A 94 -8.48 7.07 0.41
N LEU A 95 -7.32 7.29 -0.22
CA LEU A 95 -6.79 8.64 -0.45
C LEU A 95 -7.67 9.42 -1.43
N ALA A 96 -8.12 8.79 -2.52
CA ALA A 96 -9.00 9.42 -3.49
C ALA A 96 -10.33 9.80 -2.87
N LEU A 97 -10.99 8.88 -2.14
CA LEU A 97 -12.25 9.15 -1.45
C LEU A 97 -12.11 10.26 -0.40
N LEU A 98 -11.03 10.24 0.38
CA LEU A 98 -10.73 11.30 1.35
C LEU A 98 -10.65 12.67 0.65
N LEU A 99 -9.92 12.77 -0.45
CA LEU A 99 -9.78 14.04 -1.19
C LEU A 99 -11.09 14.47 -1.86
N ILE A 100 -11.82 13.52 -2.45
CA ILE A 100 -13.13 13.78 -3.07
C ILE A 100 -14.08 14.35 -2.03
N TYR A 101 -14.32 13.65 -0.92
CA TYR A 101 -15.23 14.11 0.12
C TYR A 101 -14.70 15.31 0.93
N ARG A 102 -13.41 15.63 0.81
CA ARG A 102 -12.88 16.88 1.35
C ARG A 102 -13.23 18.09 0.48
N TYR A 103 -13.25 17.94 -0.84
CA TYR A 103 -13.34 19.07 -1.78
C TYR A 103 -14.66 19.17 -2.53
N ALA A 104 -15.43 18.09 -2.62
CA ALA A 104 -16.71 18.03 -3.31
C ALA A 104 -17.81 17.53 -2.37
N ASP A 105 -18.88 18.30 -2.29
CA ASP A 105 -20.11 17.86 -1.63
C ASP A 105 -20.97 17.10 -2.64
N ILE A 106 -20.90 15.77 -2.56
CA ILE A 106 -21.66 14.86 -3.44
C ILE A 106 -23.04 14.55 -2.82
N GLY A 107 -23.26 14.91 -1.55
CA GLY A 107 -24.40 14.48 -0.78
C GLY A 107 -24.41 12.96 -0.51
N ALA A 108 -25.54 12.47 -0.03
CA ALA A 108 -25.79 11.04 0.13
C ALA A 108 -26.11 10.40 -1.23
N TRP A 109 -25.69 9.16 -1.45
CA TRP A 109 -25.95 8.44 -2.70
C TRP A 109 -26.05 6.93 -2.46
N GLY A 110 -27.10 6.32 -2.99
CA GLY A 110 -27.38 4.90 -2.77
C GLY A 110 -27.39 4.56 -1.26
N PRO A 111 -26.67 3.50 -0.82
CA PRO A 111 -26.63 3.10 0.59
C PRO A 111 -25.69 3.96 1.45
N PHE A 112 -25.00 4.95 0.85
CA PHE A 112 -23.94 5.70 1.50
C PHE A 112 -24.43 7.08 1.96
N PRO A 113 -24.07 7.52 3.18
CA PRO A 113 -24.46 8.82 3.71
C PRO A 113 -23.68 9.94 3.02
N SER A 114 -24.08 11.19 3.29
CA SER A 114 -23.24 12.34 2.92
C SER A 114 -21.97 12.33 3.76
N MET A 115 -20.83 12.09 3.10
CA MET A 115 -19.51 12.01 3.73
C MET A 115 -18.69 13.29 3.56
N TYR A 116 -19.29 14.36 3.04
CA TYR A 116 -18.59 15.63 2.83
C TYR A 116 -18.05 16.18 4.15
N GLU A 117 -16.73 16.36 4.22
CA GLU A 117 -16.04 16.83 5.42
C GLU A 117 -14.97 17.87 5.04
N PRO A 118 -15.31 19.16 5.03
CA PRO A 118 -14.41 20.23 4.63
C PRO A 118 -13.37 20.59 5.69
N VAL A 119 -13.41 20.02 6.89
CA VAL A 119 -12.44 20.38 7.94
C VAL A 119 -11.18 19.51 7.83
N TRP A 120 -10.02 20.15 8.01
CA TRP A 120 -8.74 19.47 8.20
C TRP A 120 -8.40 19.39 9.69
N PHE A 121 -8.48 18.20 10.25
CA PHE A 121 -8.03 17.88 11.59
C PHE A 121 -6.79 16.96 11.56
N THR A 122 -6.16 16.78 12.71
CA THR A 122 -4.87 16.08 12.83
C THR A 122 -4.93 14.68 12.25
N GLU A 123 -5.92 13.88 12.64
CA GLU A 123 -6.08 12.50 12.20
C GLU A 123 -6.22 12.44 10.67
N LYS A 124 -7.02 13.32 10.05
CA LYS A 124 -7.14 13.38 8.59
C LYS A 124 -5.80 13.71 7.89
N ARG A 125 -5.00 14.62 8.45
CA ARG A 125 -3.65 14.93 7.92
C ARG A 125 -2.73 13.72 8.00
N VAL A 126 -2.76 13.00 9.13
CA VAL A 126 -2.00 11.76 9.33
C VAL A 126 -2.42 10.70 8.32
N THR A 127 -3.72 10.49 8.12
CA THR A 127 -4.28 9.56 7.14
C THR A 127 -3.78 9.87 5.72
N VAL A 128 -3.80 11.14 5.30
CA VAL A 128 -3.30 11.53 3.97
C VAL A 128 -1.84 11.17 3.78
N VAL A 129 -0.98 11.51 4.75
CA VAL A 129 0.45 11.19 4.67
C VAL A 129 0.68 9.69 4.67
N ALA A 130 0.00 8.95 5.55
CA ALA A 130 0.11 7.51 5.67
C ALA A 130 -0.29 6.79 4.38
N GLN A 131 -1.44 7.15 3.80
CA GLN A 131 -1.91 6.60 2.55
C GLN A 131 -1.03 6.99 1.37
N ALA A 132 -0.54 8.24 1.30
CA ALA A 132 0.37 8.66 0.23
C ALA A 132 1.70 7.87 0.26
N VAL A 133 2.27 7.65 1.45
CA VAL A 133 3.46 6.81 1.63
C VAL A 133 3.18 5.37 1.20
N ALA A 134 2.04 4.80 1.62
CA ALA A 134 1.66 3.45 1.24
C ALA A 134 1.43 3.30 -0.26
N MET A 135 0.76 4.26 -0.89
CA MET A 135 0.53 4.33 -2.33
C MET A 135 1.86 4.35 -3.10
N VAL A 136 2.79 5.25 -2.75
CA VAL A 136 4.09 5.34 -3.43
C VAL A 136 4.90 4.05 -3.25
N ALA A 137 4.93 3.50 -2.04
CA ALA A 137 5.65 2.27 -1.74
C ALA A 137 5.08 1.07 -2.51
N THR A 138 3.75 0.95 -2.59
CA THR A 138 3.09 -0.13 -3.34
C THR A 138 3.24 0.04 -4.85
N VAL A 139 3.18 1.27 -5.39
CA VAL A 139 3.53 1.56 -6.79
C VAL A 139 4.95 1.07 -7.10
N TYR A 140 5.92 1.34 -6.23
CA TYR A 140 7.27 0.82 -6.40
C TYR A 140 7.30 -0.72 -6.43
N LEU A 141 6.59 -1.39 -5.53
CA LEU A 141 6.51 -2.86 -5.49
C LEU A 141 5.87 -3.47 -6.75
N LEU A 142 4.88 -2.78 -7.33
CA LEU A 142 4.17 -3.18 -8.54
C LEU A 142 5.05 -3.02 -9.78
N LEU A 143 5.73 -1.88 -9.94
CA LEU A 143 6.49 -1.54 -11.14
C LEU A 143 7.83 -2.28 -11.21
N PHE A 144 8.55 -2.32 -10.09
CA PHE A 144 9.80 -3.04 -10.03
C PHE A 144 9.47 -4.43 -9.52
N ARG A 145 9.34 -5.45 -10.38
CA ARG A 145 9.22 -6.88 -9.98
C ARG A 145 10.44 -7.69 -10.44
N PRO A 146 10.90 -8.70 -9.67
CA PRO A 146 11.95 -9.59 -10.15
C PRO A 146 11.35 -10.41 -11.30
N GLY A 147 12.01 -10.42 -12.46
CA GLY A 147 11.56 -11.19 -13.62
C GLY A 147 11.49 -12.69 -13.32
N PRO A 148 10.72 -13.46 -14.10
CA PRO A 148 10.74 -14.92 -14.00
C PRO A 148 12.18 -15.39 -14.19
N ARG A 149 12.72 -16.15 -13.22
CA ARG A 149 13.99 -16.84 -13.45
C ARG A 149 13.73 -17.89 -14.51
N THR A 150 14.10 -17.63 -15.76
CA THR A 150 14.29 -18.68 -16.77
C THR A 150 15.25 -19.69 -16.16
N ARG A 151 14.73 -20.87 -15.80
CA ARG A 151 15.59 -21.99 -15.43
C ARG A 151 16.36 -22.33 -16.68
N ASP A 152 17.67 -22.13 -16.67
CA ASP A 152 18.55 -22.58 -17.75
C ASP A 152 18.30 -24.07 -17.97
N VAL A 153 17.64 -24.39 -19.08
CA VAL A 153 17.55 -25.74 -19.60
C VAL A 153 18.95 -26.04 -20.11
N ARG A 154 19.77 -26.70 -19.28
CA ARG A 154 21.04 -27.26 -19.76
C ARG A 154 20.71 -28.36 -20.78
N PRO A 155 21.19 -28.28 -22.03
CA PRO A 155 21.13 -29.41 -22.94
C PRO A 155 22.09 -30.49 -22.43
N HIS A 156 21.59 -31.73 -22.35
CA HIS A 156 22.36 -32.94 -22.14
C HIS A 156 23.04 -33.38 -23.43
#